data_AF-A0AAF3FKJ5-F1
#
_entry.id   AF-A0AAF3FKJ5-F1
#
_cell.length_a   1.000
_cell.length_b   1.000
_cell.length_c   1.000
_cell.angle_alpha   90.00
_cell.angle_beta   90.00
_cell.angle_gamma   90.00
#
_symmetry.space_group_name_H-M   'P 1'
#
loop_
_entity.id
_entity.type
_entity.pdbx_description
1 polymer ?
#
loop_
_entity_poly.entity_id
_entity_poly.type
_entity_poly.pdbx_seq_one_letter_code
_entity_poly.pdbx_strand_id
1 'polypeptide(L)'
;MKLLIALAATLVCVFGQNTYPPVDGCSMCQYLLNQALGHLKNGYSKDDLLQELYSDCQTLQKVYGPDNVAQCMAGAKQYLDMIYTDLQGGKSVMQTCIDVGDCDGSKAKGVFKY
;
A
#
# COMPACT_ATOMS: atom_id res chain seq x y z
N MET A 1 18.78 -29.25 -48.07
CA MET A 1 17.32 -29.03 -47.89
C MET A 1 17.02 -29.41 -46.44
N LYS A 2 17.33 -28.59 -45.42
CA LYS A 2 16.68 -27.33 -44.99
C LYS A 2 15.16 -27.49 -44.79
N LEU A 3 14.75 -27.37 -43.52
CA LEU A 3 13.47 -26.86 -43.01
C LEU A 3 12.31 -27.86 -42.87
N LEU A 4 12.19 -28.56 -41.72
CA LEU A 4 10.88 -29.00 -41.15
C LEU A 4 10.99 -29.33 -39.62
N ILE A 5 11.56 -28.46 -38.80
CA ILE A 5 11.39 -28.52 -37.34
C ILE A 5 11.10 -27.11 -36.83
N ALA A 6 9.88 -26.64 -37.07
CA ALA A 6 9.39 -25.35 -36.58
C ALA A 6 7.90 -25.47 -36.25
N LEU A 7 7.54 -26.32 -35.28
CA LEU A 7 6.17 -26.44 -34.76
C LEU A 7 6.22 -26.80 -33.27
N ALA A 8 6.84 -25.93 -32.47
CA ALA A 8 6.73 -25.96 -31.01
C ALA A 8 6.98 -24.56 -30.42
N ALA A 9 6.37 -23.53 -31.00
CA ALA A 9 6.55 -22.15 -30.56
C ALA A 9 5.25 -21.34 -30.62
N THR A 10 4.17 -21.81 -30.00
CA THR A 10 3.02 -20.95 -29.65
C THR A 10 2.32 -21.45 -28.39
N LEU A 11 3.06 -21.56 -27.29
CA LEU A 11 2.52 -21.42 -25.94
C LEU A 11 3.36 -20.34 -25.24
N VAL A 12 3.51 -19.19 -25.88
CA VAL A 12 3.98 -18.00 -25.16
C VAL A 12 2.79 -17.57 -24.32
N CYS A 13 2.87 -17.93 -23.05
CA CYS A 13 1.96 -17.58 -22.01
C CYS A 13 1.54 -16.12 -22.17
N VAL A 14 0.26 -15.89 -22.43
CA VAL A 14 -0.38 -14.59 -22.23
C VAL A 14 -0.44 -14.38 -20.72
N PHE A 15 0.71 -14.18 -20.08
CA PHE A 15 0.75 -13.42 -18.84
C PHE A 15 0.53 -11.99 -19.29
N GLY A 16 -0.74 -11.58 -19.32
CA GLY A 16 -1.12 -10.19 -19.56
C GLY A 16 -0.29 -9.34 -18.61
N GLN A 17 0.60 -8.53 -19.17
CA GLN A 17 1.35 -7.54 -18.43
C GLN A 17 0.34 -6.45 -18.05
N ASN A 18 -0.45 -6.70 -17.00
CA ASN A 18 -1.17 -5.62 -16.36
C ASN A 18 -0.10 -4.70 -15.76
N THR A 19 0.29 -3.68 -16.52
CA THR A 19 1.12 -2.59 -16.03
C THR A 19 0.27 -1.74 -15.12
N TYR A 20 0.22 -2.09 -13.84
CA TYR A 20 -0.38 -1.25 -12.84
C TYR A 20 0.54 -0.04 -12.61
N PRO A 21 0.01 1.18 -12.54
CA PRO A 21 0.84 2.33 -12.18
C PRO A 21 1.44 2.05 -10.80
N PRO A 22 2.75 2.30 -10.60
CA PRO A 22 3.35 2.19 -9.29
C PRO A 22 2.66 3.19 -8.36
N VAL A 23 2.13 2.70 -7.23
CA VAL A 23 1.61 3.58 -6.18
C VAL A 23 2.80 4.23 -5.50
N ASP A 24 2.79 5.56 -5.36
CA ASP A 24 3.86 6.24 -4.64
C ASP A 24 3.81 5.92 -3.14
N GLY A 25 4.98 5.86 -2.49
CA GLY A 25 5.08 5.50 -1.07
C GLY A 25 4.24 6.40 -0.16
N CYS A 26 4.15 7.70 -0.48
CA CYS A 26 3.34 8.66 0.27
C CYS A 26 1.85 8.33 0.22
N SER A 27 1.32 8.01 -0.97
CA SER A 27 -0.07 7.55 -1.13
C SER A 27 -0.34 6.24 -0.40
N MET A 28 0.60 5.29 -0.44
CA MET A 28 0.46 4.01 0.25
C MET A 28 0.44 4.20 1.78
N CYS A 29 1.37 4.99 2.30
CA CYS A 29 1.42 5.32 3.73
C CYS A 29 0.13 5.99 4.20
N GLN A 30 -0.35 6.99 3.46
CA GLN A 30 -1.59 7.69 3.82
C GLN A 30 -2.81 6.77 3.77
N TYR A 31 -2.88 5.88 2.77
CA TYR A 31 -3.95 4.89 2.68
C TYR A 31 -3.96 3.98 3.93
N LEU A 32 -2.81 3.39 4.26
CA LEU A 32 -2.67 2.48 5.41
C LEU A 32 -3.00 3.15 6.74
N LEU A 33 -2.48 4.34 7.00
CA LEU A 33 -2.76 5.09 8.22
C LEU A 33 -4.22 5.54 8.33
N ASN A 34 -4.86 5.88 7.21
CA ASN A 34 -6.28 6.23 7.20
C ASN A 34 -7.16 5.01 7.51
N GLN A 35 -6.85 3.84 6.94
CA GLN A 35 -7.56 2.60 7.27
C GLN A 35 -7.37 2.24 8.73
N ALA A 36 -6.12 2.31 9.21
CA ALA A 36 -5.82 2.02 10.60
C ALA A 36 -6.54 2.97 11.57
N LEU A 37 -6.62 4.27 11.26
CA LEU A 37 -7.45 5.22 12.01
C LEU A 37 -8.92 4.81 12.03
N GLY A 38 -9.46 4.37 10.89
CA GLY A 38 -10.84 3.89 10.78
C GLY A 38 -11.09 2.71 11.72
N HIS A 39 -10.22 1.69 11.67
CA HIS A 39 -10.30 0.52 12.54
C HIS A 39 -10.15 0.88 14.03
N LEU A 40 -9.21 1.75 14.38
CA LEU A 40 -9.05 2.22 15.77
C LEU A 40 -10.28 2.98 16.27
N LYS A 41 -10.90 3.83 15.44
CA LYS A 41 -12.17 4.50 15.76
C LYS A 41 -13.33 3.52 15.95
N ASN A 42 -13.27 2.37 15.28
CA ASN A 42 -14.25 1.29 15.40
C ASN A 42 -13.97 0.35 16.58
N GLY A 43 -12.94 0.61 17.40
CA GLY A 43 -12.66 -0.13 18.62
C GLY A 43 -11.78 -1.38 18.43
N TYR A 44 -11.13 -1.53 17.27
CA TYR A 44 -10.21 -2.65 17.04
C TYR A 44 -8.95 -2.51 17.91
N SER A 45 -8.47 -3.63 18.45
CA SER A 45 -7.24 -3.68 19.22
C SER A 45 -6.01 -3.60 18.30
N LYS A 46 -4.83 -3.33 18.87
CA LYS A 46 -3.56 -3.35 18.11
C LYS A 46 -3.32 -4.70 17.41
N ASP A 47 -3.66 -5.79 18.10
CA ASP A 47 -3.44 -7.14 17.61
C ASP A 47 -4.38 -7.47 16.44
N ASP A 48 -5.60 -6.93 16.45
CA ASP A 48 -6.57 -7.06 15.36
C ASP A 48 -6.24 -6.13 14.18
N LEU A 49 -5.64 -4.98 14.46
CA LEU A 49 -5.37 -3.92 13.48
C LEU A 49 -4.53 -4.42 12.30
N LEU A 50 -3.53 -5.26 12.57
CA LEU A 50 -2.67 -5.81 11.53
C LEU A 50 -3.46 -6.72 10.60
N GLN A 51 -4.34 -7.56 11.16
CA GLN A 51 -5.17 -8.49 10.39
C GLN A 51 -6.17 -7.73 9.51
N GLU A 52 -6.77 -6.67 10.03
CA GLU A 52 -7.70 -5.83 9.25
C GLU A 52 -6.98 -5.06 8.16
N LEU A 53 -5.80 -4.50 8.42
CA LEU A 53 -4.98 -3.87 7.39
C LEU A 53 -4.57 -4.86 6.29
N TYR A 54 -4.27 -6.11 6.65
CA TYR A 54 -4.04 -7.17 5.67
C TYR A 54 -5.27 -7.42 4.79
N SER A 55 -6.46 -7.47 5.39
CA SER A 55 -7.72 -7.60 4.67
C SER A 55 -7.94 -6.42 3.70
N ASP A 56 -7.70 -5.20 4.15
CA ASP A 56 -7.80 -3.99 3.32
C ASP A 56 -6.81 -4.03 2.14
N CYS A 57 -5.57 -4.44 2.39
CA CYS A 57 -4.56 -4.61 1.34
C CYS A 57 -4.99 -5.64 0.28
N GLN A 58 -5.68 -6.71 0.67
CA GLN A 58 -6.18 -7.70 -0.29
C GLN A 58 -7.27 -7.13 -1.20
N THR A 59 -8.05 -6.15 -0.74
CA THR A 59 -9.04 -5.47 -1.60
C THR A 59 -8.38 -4.71 -2.75
N LEU A 60 -7.15 -4.22 -2.55
CA LEU A 60 -6.36 -3.54 -3.58
C LEU A 60 -5.94 -4.46 -4.72
N GLN A 61 -5.88 -5.78 -4.51
CA GLN A 61 -5.52 -6.74 -5.55
C GLN A 61 -6.42 -6.62 -6.79
N LYS A 62 -7.72 -6.40 -6.55
CA LYS A 62 -8.73 -6.31 -7.61
C LYS A 62 -8.64 -5.01 -8.41
N VAL A 63 -8.08 -3.95 -7.81
CA VAL A 63 -8.07 -2.58 -8.36
C VAL A 63 -6.71 -2.22 -8.93
N TYR A 64 -5.64 -2.58 -8.22
CA TYR A 64 -4.26 -2.17 -8.49
C TYR A 64 -3.32 -3.36 -8.71
N GLY A 65 -3.83 -4.60 -8.70
CA GLY A 65 -3.01 -5.76 -9.01
C GLY A 65 -2.17 -6.31 -7.86
N PRO A 66 -1.54 -7.48 -8.06
CA PRO A 66 -0.87 -8.23 -7.01
C PRO A 66 0.37 -7.52 -6.43
N ASP A 67 1.10 -6.75 -7.24
CA ASP A 67 2.34 -6.09 -6.80
C ASP A 67 2.07 -4.98 -5.77
N ASN A 68 0.94 -4.27 -5.91
CA ASN A 68 0.52 -3.24 -4.97
C ASN A 68 0.03 -3.82 -3.64
N VAL A 69 -0.44 -5.06 -3.62
CA VAL A 69 -0.78 -5.78 -2.38
C VAL A 69 0.49 -6.05 -1.57
N ALA A 70 1.56 -6.50 -2.23
CA ALA A 70 2.83 -6.79 -1.54
C ALA A 70 3.41 -5.53 -0.87
N GLN A 71 3.35 -4.39 -1.57
CA GLN A 71 3.78 -3.10 -1.01
C GLN A 71 2.89 -2.65 0.15
N CYS A 72 1.56 -2.78 0.03
CA CYS A 72 0.61 -2.48 1.10
C CYS A 72 0.87 -3.34 2.34
N MET A 73 1.09 -4.64 2.15
CA MET A 73 1.38 -5.60 3.23
C MET A 73 2.71 -5.31 3.93
N ALA A 74 3.74 -4.95 3.18
CA ALA A 74 5.04 -4.56 3.73
C ALA A 74 4.92 -3.27 4.56
N GLY A 75 4.21 -2.27 4.03
CA GLY A 75 3.91 -1.02 4.73
C GLY A 75 3.09 -1.24 6.00
N ALA A 76 2.03 -2.06 5.96
CA ALA A 76 1.18 -2.32 7.13
C ALA A 76 1.99 -2.85 8.32
N LYS A 77 2.91 -3.78 8.07
CA LYS A 77 3.80 -4.33 9.10
C LYS A 77 4.82 -3.31 9.60
N GLN A 78 5.42 -2.53 8.69
CA GLN A 78 6.42 -1.52 9.03
C GLN A 78 5.80 -0.36 9.83
N TYR A 79 4.55 -0.01 9.52
CA TYR A 79 3.88 1.15 10.11
C TYR A 79 3.06 0.80 11.34
N LEU A 80 2.71 -0.47 11.62
CA LEU A 80 1.78 -0.84 12.69
C LEU A 80 2.10 -0.23 14.07
N ASP A 81 3.37 -0.25 14.47
CA ASP A 81 3.80 0.29 15.76
C ASP A 81 3.71 1.81 15.83
N MET A 82 4.00 2.48 14.71
CA MET A 82 3.90 3.94 14.57
C MET A 82 2.45 4.38 14.40
N ILE A 83 1.67 3.68 13.58
CA ILE A 83 0.22 3.79 13.47
C ILE A 83 -0.39 3.78 14.86
N TYR A 84 -0.08 2.78 15.69
CA TYR A 84 -0.70 2.69 17.01
C TYR A 84 -0.25 3.84 17.94
N THR A 85 1.04 4.17 17.96
CA THR A 85 1.61 5.16 18.88
C THR A 85 1.28 6.61 18.48
N ASP A 86 1.49 6.95 17.21
CA ASP A 86 1.32 8.30 16.68
C ASP A 86 -0.15 8.67 16.52
N LEU A 87 -1.01 7.74 16.09
CA LEU A 87 -2.44 8.02 15.94
C LEU A 87 -3.16 8.13 17.28
N GLN A 88 -2.80 7.32 18.28
CA GLN A 88 -3.33 7.51 19.64
C GLN A 88 -2.81 8.82 20.27
N GLY A 89 -1.62 9.26 19.89
CA GLY A 89 -1.06 10.56 20.26
C GLY A 89 -1.70 11.76 19.56
N GLY A 90 -2.69 11.55 18.67
CA GLY A 90 -3.38 12.63 17.95
C GLY A 90 -2.60 13.25 16.79
N LYS A 91 -1.52 12.59 16.35
CA LYS A 91 -0.71 13.05 15.22
C LYS A 91 -1.46 12.82 13.90
N SER A 92 -1.27 13.72 12.94
CA SER A 92 -1.91 13.57 11.63
C SER A 92 -1.25 12.46 10.81
N VAL A 93 -2.05 11.85 9.93
CA VAL A 93 -1.57 10.84 8.96
C VAL A 93 -0.43 11.36 8.11
N MET A 94 -0.56 12.59 7.58
CA MET A 94 0.48 13.22 6.76
C MET A 94 1.78 13.41 7.53
N GLN A 95 1.72 13.88 8.78
CA GLN A 95 2.93 14.07 9.59
C GLN A 95 3.62 12.74 9.87
N THR A 96 2.84 11.70 10.17
CA THR A 96 3.37 10.34 10.37
C THR A 96 4.05 9.83 9.09
N CYS A 97 3.46 10.04 7.92
CA CYS A 97 4.08 9.64 6.65
C CYS A 97 5.36 10.41 6.29
N ILE A 98 5.49 11.64 6.76
CA ILE A 98 6.73 12.42 6.60
C ILE A 98 7.81 11.87 7.52
N ASP A 99 7.46 11.55 8.76
CA ASP A 99 8.41 11.09 9.76
C ASP A 99 9.00 9.71 9.42
N VAL A 100 8.26 8.86 8.69
CA VAL A 100 8.75 7.58 8.17
C VAL A 100 9.50 7.71 6.83
N GLY A 101 9.53 8.91 6.23
CA GLY A 101 10.24 9.20 4.99
C GLY A 101 9.50 8.82 3.71
N ASP A 102 8.24 8.39 3.79
CA ASP A 102 7.42 8.03 2.63
C ASP A 102 6.86 9.26 1.91
N CYS A 103 6.64 10.35 2.65
CA CYS A 103 6.24 11.64 2.12
C CYS A 103 7.36 12.68 2.31
N ASP A 104 7.59 13.51 1.28
CA ASP A 104 8.39 14.72 1.45
C ASP A 104 7.55 15.79 2.20
N GLY A 105 8.13 16.41 3.23
CA GLY A 105 7.52 17.53 3.97
C GLY A 105 7.14 18.74 3.09
N SER A 106 7.65 18.80 1.87
CA SER A 106 7.23 19.74 0.83
C SER A 106 5.76 19.56 0.41
N LYS A 107 5.17 18.36 0.61
CA LYS A 107 3.73 18.10 0.41
C LYS A 107 2.86 18.38 1.64
N ALA A 108 3.45 18.50 2.84
CA ALA A 108 2.73 18.96 4.05
C ALA A 108 2.51 20.48 4.09
N LYS A 109 3.33 21.27 3.37
CA LYS A 109 3.23 22.74 3.34
C LYS A 109 2.09 23.28 2.44
N GLY A 110 1.08 22.47 2.13
CA GLY A 110 -0.06 22.87 1.30
C GLY A 110 -1.37 23.12 2.06
N VAL A 111 -1.52 22.65 3.31
CA VAL A 111 -2.84 22.58 4.00
C VAL A 111 -2.92 23.44 5.26
N PHE A 112 -2.07 24.47 5.39
CA PHE A 112 -2.27 25.54 6.36
C PHE A 112 -1.91 26.89 5.75
N LYS A 113 -2.86 27.46 5.02
CA LYS A 113 -3.01 28.92 4.93
C LYS A 113 -4.39 29.27 5.46
N TYR A 114 -4.35 30.17 6.44
CA TYR A 114 -5.43 30.79 7.22
C TYR A 114 -6.62 31.21 6.36
#